data_AF-A0A3D0T2N7-F1
#
_entry.id   AF-A0A3D0T2N7-F1
#
_cell.length_a   1.000
_cell.length_b   1.000
_cell.length_c   1.000
_cell.angle_alpha   90.00
_cell.angle_beta   90.00
_cell.angle_gamma   90.00
#
_symmetry.space_group_name_H-M   'P 1'
#
loop_
_entity.id
_entity.type
_entity.pdbx_description
1 polymer ?
#
loop_
_entity_poly.entity_id
_entity_poly.type
_entity_poly.pdbx_seq_one_letter_code
_entity_poly.pdbx_strand_id
1 'polypeptide(L)'
;MPNWPGLLVIVFIVGVLSSCKITIGHTIIAQLYVEKRFAMMGTMDFMFSLGTLVASFYVSLIFLWQANWRLPLHFLAGLWVILALFTFLSVRNANAKLPVEKQQESAPKQTLAFATIVRQPVFLLLAVASFGYGAVEFGTVNWFVSYAQQGLGFDGDAARLLLAGFTGGMALSRLTFAYFLRWFSVHRLMVVLVTMLLAGAIIAKLGDTFVPIMLGNFLLGLGLGGLFPLILSAAMNIDSEKGPLLSGITILGNAMGVQLVSLGTGAWAGIASIEVAYWAVPMAAVLLWSATWFYSRIIKQG
;
A
#
# COMPACT_ATOMS: atom_id res chain seq x y z
N MET A 1 -1.21 33.96 -0.57
CA MET A 1 -1.33 32.56 -0.11
C MET A 1 -2.03 31.78 -1.21
N PRO A 2 -1.65 30.52 -1.54
CA PRO A 2 -2.43 29.76 -2.52
C PRO A 2 -3.88 29.68 -2.01
N ASN A 3 -4.82 30.04 -2.86
CA ASN A 3 -6.24 29.85 -2.59
C ASN A 3 -6.52 28.34 -2.53
N TRP A 4 -7.58 27.95 -1.81
CA TRP A 4 -7.96 26.54 -1.66
C TRP A 4 -8.01 25.77 -2.99
N PRO A 5 -8.56 26.32 -4.09
CA PRO A 5 -8.51 25.66 -5.40
C PRO A 5 -7.09 25.40 -5.92
N GLY A 6 -6.16 26.35 -5.75
CA GLY A 6 -4.77 26.18 -6.18
C GLY A 6 -4.06 25.06 -5.42
N LEU A 7 -4.36 24.88 -4.14
CA LEU A 7 -3.83 23.75 -3.37
C LEU A 7 -4.35 22.41 -3.87
N LEU A 8 -5.64 22.33 -4.24
CA LEU A 8 -6.22 21.11 -4.82
C LEU A 8 -5.58 20.74 -6.16
N VAL A 9 -5.27 21.73 -7.01
CA VAL A 9 -4.56 21.50 -8.28
C VAL A 9 -3.15 20.93 -8.01
N ILE A 10 -2.43 21.47 -7.03
CA ILE A 10 -1.10 20.95 -6.66
C ILE A 10 -1.21 19.51 -6.16
N VAL A 11 -2.17 19.21 -5.27
CA VAL A 11 -2.41 17.86 -4.76
C VAL A 11 -2.72 16.88 -5.90
N PHE A 12 -3.55 17.30 -6.87
CA PHE A 12 -3.86 16.51 -8.05
C PHE A 12 -2.60 16.19 -8.88
N ILE A 13 -1.78 17.20 -9.19
CA ILE A 13 -0.54 17.01 -9.95
C ILE A 13 0.42 16.06 -9.21
N VAL A 14 0.61 16.24 -7.91
CA VAL A 14 1.45 15.36 -7.08
C VAL A 14 0.91 13.92 -7.09
N GLY A 15 -0.41 13.75 -7.04
CA GLY A 15 -1.07 12.45 -7.12
C GLY A 15 -0.83 11.74 -8.45
N VAL A 16 -0.98 12.45 -9.58
CA VAL A 16 -0.72 11.91 -10.92
C VAL A 16 0.74 11.49 -11.06
N LEU A 17 1.68 12.37 -10.70
CA LEU A 17 3.12 12.07 -10.78
C LEU A 17 3.52 10.89 -9.88
N SER A 18 2.93 10.79 -8.68
CA SER A 18 3.20 9.68 -7.76
C SER A 18 2.67 8.35 -8.31
N SER A 19 1.49 8.36 -8.93
CA SER A 19 0.90 7.17 -9.57
C SER A 19 1.75 6.66 -10.73
N CYS A 20 2.27 7.57 -11.57
CA CYS A 20 3.17 7.21 -12.67
C CYS A 20 4.46 6.56 -12.14
N LYS A 21 5.10 7.16 -11.11
CA LYS A 21 6.33 6.62 -10.51
C LYS A 21 6.13 5.21 -9.97
N ILE A 22 5.05 4.99 -9.21
CA ILE A 22 4.72 3.67 -8.65
C ILE A 22 4.54 2.65 -9.77
N THR A 23 3.69 2.95 -10.77
CA THR A 23 3.35 2.00 -11.85
C THR A 23 4.58 1.64 -12.69
N ILE A 24 5.37 2.64 -13.09
CA ILE A 24 6.59 2.43 -13.89
C ILE A 24 7.62 1.65 -13.08
N GLY A 25 7.86 2.04 -11.82
CA GLY A 25 8.84 1.38 -10.94
C GLY A 25 8.54 -0.10 -10.73
N HIS A 26 7.28 -0.43 -10.39
CA HIS A 26 6.84 -1.82 -10.21
C HIS A 26 6.99 -2.63 -11.50
N THR A 27 6.63 -2.05 -12.64
CA THR A 27 6.73 -2.74 -13.94
C THR A 27 8.17 -3.04 -14.31
N ILE A 28 9.08 -2.07 -14.16
CA ILE A 28 10.51 -2.24 -14.47
C ILE A 28 11.12 -3.31 -13.58
N ILE A 29 10.91 -3.25 -12.27
CA ILE A 29 11.44 -4.26 -11.33
C ILE A 29 10.88 -5.66 -11.64
N ALA A 30 9.59 -5.76 -11.98
CA ALA A 30 8.96 -7.03 -12.31
C ALA A 30 9.51 -7.68 -13.60
N GLN A 31 9.95 -6.85 -14.55
CA GLN A 31 10.55 -7.27 -15.82
C GLN A 31 12.04 -7.61 -15.66
N LEU A 32 12.80 -6.81 -14.90
CA LEU A 32 14.23 -7.03 -14.67
C LEU A 32 14.52 -8.27 -13.80
N TYR A 33 13.62 -8.60 -12.87
CA TYR A 33 13.84 -9.66 -11.89
C TYR A 33 12.75 -10.72 -11.92
N VAL A 34 12.52 -11.38 -13.07
CA VAL A 34 11.46 -12.39 -13.23
C VAL A 34 11.55 -13.51 -12.19
N GLU A 35 12.74 -14.09 -11.98
CA GLU A 35 12.94 -15.22 -11.04
C GLU A 35 12.83 -14.82 -9.56
N LYS A 36 13.13 -13.56 -9.23
CA LYS A 36 13.13 -13.03 -7.85
C LYS A 36 12.04 -11.97 -7.65
N ARG A 37 10.99 -11.97 -8.48
CA ARG A 37 9.98 -10.91 -8.58
C ARG A 37 9.37 -10.55 -7.23
N PHE A 38 8.92 -11.56 -6.48
CA PHE A 38 8.32 -11.37 -5.16
C PHE A 38 9.27 -10.67 -4.19
N ALA A 39 10.54 -11.11 -4.12
CA ALA A 39 11.51 -10.54 -3.19
C ALA A 39 11.90 -9.11 -3.56
N MET A 40 12.09 -8.81 -4.85
CA MET A 40 12.46 -7.48 -5.30
C MET A 40 11.30 -6.47 -5.18
N MET A 41 10.07 -6.89 -5.47
CA MET A 41 8.88 -6.07 -5.16
C MET A 41 8.77 -5.81 -3.66
N GLY A 42 8.95 -6.84 -2.84
CA GLY A 42 8.96 -6.71 -1.39
C GLY A 42 9.98 -5.71 -0.86
N THR A 43 11.19 -5.70 -1.44
CA THR A 43 12.26 -4.78 -1.04
C THR A 43 11.95 -3.34 -1.43
N MET A 44 11.40 -3.13 -2.63
CA MET A 44 10.96 -1.81 -3.08
C MET A 44 9.83 -1.26 -2.19
N ASP A 45 8.83 -2.09 -1.89
CA ASP A 45 7.71 -1.68 -1.04
C ASP A 45 8.11 -1.54 0.43
N PHE A 46 9.14 -2.27 0.88
CA PHE A 46 9.75 -2.05 2.19
C PHE A 46 10.32 -0.63 2.31
N MET A 47 11.01 -0.12 1.27
CA MET A 47 11.51 1.26 1.28
C MET A 47 10.38 2.29 1.35
N PHE A 48 9.24 2.01 0.70
CA PHE A 48 8.04 2.83 0.86
C PHE A 48 7.52 2.80 2.31
N SER A 49 7.36 1.61 2.93
CA SER A 49 6.90 1.50 4.32
C SER A 49 7.86 2.15 5.30
N LEU A 50 9.16 2.03 5.08
CA LEU A 50 10.18 2.68 5.88
C LEU A 50 10.05 4.20 5.80
N GLY A 51 9.79 4.73 4.60
CA GLY A 51 9.46 6.14 4.39
C GLY A 51 8.23 6.58 5.19
N THR A 52 7.13 5.82 5.14
CA THR A 52 5.90 6.12 5.91
C THR A 52 6.12 6.02 7.42
N LEU A 53 6.92 5.07 7.88
CA LEU A 53 7.31 4.94 9.29
C LEU A 53 8.11 6.17 9.74
N VAL A 54 9.15 6.56 9.00
CA VAL A 54 9.94 7.77 9.29
C VAL A 54 9.06 9.02 9.25
N ALA A 55 8.15 9.12 8.29
CA ALA A 55 7.22 10.24 8.16
C ALA A 55 6.30 10.40 9.39
N SER A 56 5.96 9.30 10.07
CA SER A 56 5.12 9.30 11.28
C SER A 56 5.81 10.00 12.46
N PHE A 57 7.15 9.95 12.52
CA PHE A 57 7.95 10.63 13.56
C PHE A 57 8.45 12.01 13.11
N TYR A 58 8.65 12.20 11.81
CA TYR A 58 9.22 13.41 11.21
C TYR A 58 8.50 14.70 11.63
N VAL A 59 7.16 14.69 11.64
CA VAL A 59 6.37 15.87 12.02
C VAL A 59 6.59 16.21 13.50
N SER A 60 6.58 15.19 14.38
CA SER A 60 6.83 15.38 15.80
C SER A 60 8.26 15.88 16.05
N LEU A 61 9.26 15.39 15.31
CA LEU A 61 10.65 15.84 15.43
C LEU A 61 10.82 17.33 15.08
N ILE A 62 10.17 17.80 14.01
CA ILE A 62 10.21 19.22 13.63
C ILE A 62 9.49 20.09 14.65
N PHE A 63 8.39 19.59 15.22
CA PHE A 63 7.61 20.32 16.21
C PHE A 63 8.36 20.50 17.54
N LEU A 64 9.42 19.73 17.80
CA LEU A 64 10.34 19.97 18.93
C LEU A 64 11.08 21.31 18.83
N TRP A 65 11.34 21.79 17.61
CA TRP A 65 12.01 23.08 17.39
C TRP A 65 11.02 24.22 17.21
N GLN A 66 10.02 24.02 16.35
CA GLN A 66 9.01 25.04 16.10
C GLN A 66 7.68 24.38 15.70
N ALA A 67 6.62 24.71 16.44
CA ALA A 67 5.26 24.31 16.13
C ALA A 67 4.70 25.12 14.94
N ASN A 68 5.26 24.89 13.75
CA ASN A 68 4.84 25.51 12.51
C ASN A 68 4.55 24.43 11.46
N TRP A 69 3.28 24.28 11.09
CA TRP A 69 2.83 23.26 10.14
C TRP A 69 3.44 23.41 8.74
N ARG A 70 3.96 24.59 8.38
CA ARG A 70 4.60 24.84 7.07
C ARG A 70 6.03 24.30 7.02
N LEU A 71 6.72 24.27 8.16
CA LEU A 71 8.13 23.91 8.22
C LEU A 71 8.37 22.45 7.78
N PRO A 72 7.57 21.45 8.20
CA PRO A 72 7.62 20.11 7.63
C PRO A 72 7.41 20.05 6.11
N LEU A 73 6.60 20.92 5.54
CA LEU A 73 6.37 20.94 4.09
C LEU A 73 7.59 21.49 3.34
N HIS A 74 8.26 22.52 3.86
CA HIS A 74 9.46 23.09 3.25
C HIS A 74 10.64 22.12 3.27
N PHE A 75 10.87 21.44 4.40
CA PHE A 75 11.92 20.42 4.52
C PHE A 75 11.67 19.26 3.55
N LEU A 76 10.43 18.79 3.46
CA LEU A 76 10.05 17.75 2.50
C LEU A 76 10.32 18.20 1.07
N ALA A 77 9.88 19.41 0.69
CA ALA A 77 10.10 19.96 -0.64
C ALA A 77 11.60 20.06 -0.98
N GLY A 78 12.44 20.49 -0.03
CA GLY A 78 13.90 20.51 -0.19
C GLY A 78 14.48 19.11 -0.46
N LEU A 79 14.06 18.10 0.30
CA LEU A 79 14.47 16.71 0.10
C LEU A 79 14.06 16.18 -1.28
N TRP A 80 12.86 16.51 -1.74
CA TRP A 80 12.38 16.15 -3.09
C TRP A 80 13.24 16.77 -4.19
N VAL A 81 13.65 18.03 -4.06
CA VAL A 81 14.54 18.70 -5.03
C VAL A 81 15.90 18.02 -5.05
N ILE A 82 16.47 17.69 -3.88
CA ILE A 82 17.76 16.99 -3.78
C ILE A 82 17.68 15.61 -4.44
N LEU A 83 16.62 14.84 -4.18
CA LEU A 83 16.41 13.53 -4.81
C LEU A 83 16.21 13.63 -6.32
N ALA A 84 15.48 14.65 -6.79
CA ALA A 84 15.29 14.90 -8.22
C ALA A 84 16.61 15.26 -8.92
N LEU A 85 17.43 16.09 -8.29
CA LEU A 85 18.77 16.43 -8.80
C LEU A 85 19.69 15.21 -8.80
N PHE A 86 19.72 14.45 -7.70
CA PHE A 86 20.51 13.22 -7.60
C PHE A 86 20.12 12.23 -8.70
N THR A 87 18.83 11.91 -8.84
CA THR A 87 18.34 10.98 -9.86
C THR A 87 18.63 11.49 -11.27
N PHE A 88 18.42 12.78 -11.54
CA PHE A 88 18.76 13.38 -12.83
C PHE A 88 20.26 13.25 -13.17
N LEU A 89 21.15 13.54 -12.21
CA LEU A 89 22.59 13.42 -12.40
C LEU A 89 23.03 11.96 -12.56
N SER A 90 22.47 11.04 -11.77
CA SER A 90 22.74 9.61 -11.89
C SER A 90 22.31 9.05 -13.25
N VAL A 91 21.10 9.39 -13.72
CA VAL A 91 20.60 8.96 -15.03
C VAL A 91 21.42 9.58 -16.15
N ARG A 92 21.78 10.87 -16.07
CA ARG A 92 22.64 11.52 -17.07
C ARG A 92 24.01 10.83 -17.16
N ASN A 93 24.59 10.46 -16.02
CA ASN A 93 25.87 9.75 -15.96
C ASN A 93 25.77 8.28 -16.41
N ALA A 94 24.61 7.63 -16.22
CA ALA A 94 24.36 6.25 -16.64
C ALA A 94 24.01 6.15 -18.14
N ASN A 95 23.18 7.06 -18.67
CA ASN A 95 22.86 7.14 -20.10
C ASN A 95 24.09 7.51 -20.95
N ALA A 96 25.09 8.19 -20.36
CA ALA A 96 26.40 8.38 -20.99
C ALA A 96 27.21 7.06 -21.11
N LYS A 97 26.77 5.97 -20.47
CA LYS A 97 27.50 4.70 -20.36
C LYS A 97 26.69 3.46 -20.78
N LEU A 98 25.38 3.56 -20.95
CA LEU A 98 24.53 2.43 -21.34
C LEU A 98 24.38 2.37 -22.86
N PRO A 99 24.70 1.24 -23.51
CA PRO A 99 24.24 0.99 -24.87
C PRO A 99 22.71 0.97 -24.83
N VAL A 100 22.06 1.70 -25.73
CA VAL A 100 20.62 1.60 -25.97
C VAL A 100 20.38 0.20 -26.56
N GLU A 101 20.22 -0.80 -25.71
CA GLU A 101 19.83 -2.12 -26.14
C GLU A 101 18.38 -2.01 -26.61
N LYS A 102 18.22 -2.09 -27.94
CA LYS A 102 16.91 -2.17 -28.59
C LYS A 102 16.12 -3.26 -27.87
N GLN A 103 14.93 -2.93 -27.38
CA GLN A 103 13.96 -3.92 -26.92
C GLN A 103 13.90 -5.02 -27.98
N GLN A 104 14.44 -6.20 -27.68
CA GLN A 104 14.21 -7.37 -28.50
C GLN A 104 12.70 -7.59 -28.48
N GLU A 105 12.07 -7.44 -29.65
CA GLU A 105 10.71 -7.90 -29.89
C GLU A 105 10.66 -9.38 -29.52
N SER A 106 10.17 -9.67 -28.32
CA SER A 106 9.90 -11.04 -27.90
C SER A 106 8.83 -11.60 -28.84
N ALA A 107 9.15 -12.73 -29.48
CA ALA A 107 8.30 -13.42 -30.44
C ALA A 107 6.83 -13.49 -29.97
N PRO A 108 5.84 -13.40 -30.89
CA PRO A 108 4.43 -13.43 -30.55
C PRO A 108 4.10 -14.82 -30.00
N LYS A 109 4.00 -14.92 -28.68
CA LYS A 109 3.50 -16.10 -27.99
C LYS A 109 1.99 -15.93 -27.75
N GLN A 110 1.30 -17.05 -27.59
CA GLN A 110 -0.16 -17.10 -27.56
C GLN A 110 -0.68 -16.46 -26.26
N THR A 111 -1.11 -15.21 -26.37
CA THR A 111 -1.73 -14.49 -25.27
C THR A 111 -3.23 -14.83 -25.15
N LEU A 112 -3.75 -14.99 -23.93
CA LEU A 112 -5.18 -15.19 -23.70
C LEU A 112 -5.95 -13.92 -24.07
N ALA A 113 -7.11 -14.00 -24.73
CA ALA A 113 -7.91 -12.81 -25.02
C ALA A 113 -8.22 -12.03 -23.72
N PHE A 114 -8.09 -10.69 -23.75
CA PHE A 114 -8.21 -9.84 -22.55
C PHE A 114 -9.54 -10.05 -21.82
N ALA A 115 -10.64 -10.12 -22.58
CA ALA A 115 -11.98 -10.40 -22.06
C ALA A 115 -12.07 -11.75 -21.32
N THR A 116 -11.24 -12.72 -21.69
CA THR A 116 -11.18 -14.03 -21.04
C THR A 116 -10.53 -13.93 -19.66
N ILE A 117 -9.44 -13.16 -19.51
CA ILE A 117 -8.72 -13.05 -18.24
C ILE A 117 -9.54 -12.28 -17.20
N VAL A 118 -10.15 -11.15 -17.58
CA VAL A 118 -10.96 -10.35 -16.64
C VAL A 118 -12.24 -11.06 -16.19
N ARG A 119 -12.65 -12.13 -16.88
CA ARG A 119 -13.78 -12.98 -16.51
C ARG A 119 -13.35 -14.18 -15.64
N GLN A 120 -12.05 -14.42 -15.46
CA GLN A 120 -11.60 -15.51 -14.62
C GLN A 120 -11.94 -15.22 -13.15
N PRO A 121 -12.61 -16.15 -12.44
CA PRO A 121 -12.96 -15.98 -11.03
C PRO A 121 -11.74 -15.67 -10.15
N VAL A 122 -10.60 -16.32 -10.45
CA VAL A 122 -9.33 -16.11 -9.73
C VAL A 122 -8.85 -14.66 -9.84
N PHE A 123 -8.89 -14.08 -11.04
CA PHE A 123 -8.49 -12.71 -11.26
C PHE A 123 -9.44 -11.72 -10.59
N LEU A 124 -10.76 -11.94 -10.70
CA LEU A 124 -11.76 -11.10 -10.03
C LEU A 124 -11.58 -11.07 -8.51
N LEU A 125 -11.29 -12.23 -7.89
CA LEU A 125 -11.01 -12.30 -6.46
C LEU A 125 -9.74 -11.55 -6.09
N LEU A 126 -8.68 -11.61 -6.91
CA LEU A 126 -7.46 -10.83 -6.69
C LEU A 126 -7.70 -9.32 -6.88
N ALA A 127 -8.55 -8.91 -7.81
CA ALA A 127 -8.93 -7.51 -7.99
C ALA A 127 -9.74 -6.99 -6.79
N VAL A 128 -10.68 -7.78 -6.27
CA VAL A 128 -11.44 -7.45 -5.05
C VAL A 128 -10.53 -7.46 -3.81
N ALA A 129 -9.58 -8.40 -3.72
CA ALA A 129 -8.58 -8.39 -2.67
C ALA A 129 -7.69 -7.14 -2.78
N SER A 130 -7.30 -6.72 -3.98
CA SER A 130 -6.51 -5.50 -4.14
C SER A 130 -7.30 -4.25 -3.74
N PHE A 131 -8.59 -4.20 -4.07
CA PHE A 131 -9.51 -3.18 -3.58
C PHE A 131 -9.57 -3.14 -2.04
N GLY A 132 -9.82 -4.29 -1.40
CA GLY A 132 -9.87 -4.39 0.05
C GLY A 132 -8.54 -4.01 0.71
N TYR A 133 -7.43 -4.37 0.08
CA TYR A 133 -6.09 -3.97 0.51
C TYR A 133 -5.94 -2.44 0.57
N GLY A 134 -6.27 -1.74 -0.52
CA GLY A 134 -6.20 -0.28 -0.57
C GLY A 134 -7.10 0.41 0.44
N ALA A 135 -8.31 -0.12 0.57
CA ALA A 135 -9.30 0.31 1.53
C ALA A 135 -8.78 0.23 2.98
N VAL A 136 -8.18 -0.90 3.38
CA VAL A 136 -7.63 -1.08 4.73
C VAL A 136 -6.40 -0.21 4.94
N GLU A 137 -5.44 -0.20 4.00
CA GLU A 137 -4.19 0.55 4.13
C GLU A 137 -4.45 2.04 4.33
N PHE A 138 -5.16 2.65 3.39
CA PHE A 138 -5.37 4.09 3.41
C PHE A 138 -6.51 4.51 4.32
N GLY A 139 -7.49 3.64 4.58
CA GLY A 139 -8.44 3.87 5.67
C GLY A 139 -7.73 4.01 7.02
N THR A 140 -6.72 3.16 7.25
CA THR A 140 -5.89 3.25 8.47
C THR A 140 -5.02 4.50 8.45
N VAL A 141 -4.21 4.69 7.41
CA VAL A 141 -3.25 5.82 7.35
C VAL A 141 -3.94 7.18 7.41
N ASN A 142 -5.07 7.36 6.73
CA ASN A 142 -5.73 8.65 6.64
C ASN A 142 -6.57 9.00 7.88
N TRP A 143 -7.17 8.00 8.54
CA TRP A 143 -8.18 8.25 9.56
C TRP A 143 -7.80 7.77 10.96
N PHE A 144 -6.82 6.89 11.13
CA PHE A 144 -6.49 6.33 12.44
C PHE A 144 -6.06 7.40 13.45
N VAL A 145 -5.24 8.38 13.06
CA VAL A 145 -4.80 9.44 13.98
C VAL A 145 -6.00 10.28 14.45
N SER A 146 -6.89 10.66 13.54
CA SER A 146 -8.13 11.37 13.88
C SER A 146 -9.03 10.53 14.78
N TYR A 147 -9.14 9.23 14.51
CA TYR A 147 -9.87 8.29 15.36
C TYR A 147 -9.28 8.20 16.78
N ALA A 148 -7.96 8.04 16.89
CA ALA A 148 -7.29 7.95 18.19
C ALA A 148 -7.40 9.25 19.00
N GLN A 149 -7.30 10.41 18.35
CA GLN A 149 -7.41 11.70 19.03
C GLN A 149 -8.85 12.08 19.39
N GLN A 150 -9.75 12.04 18.41
CA GLN A 150 -11.11 12.57 18.57
C GLN A 150 -12.10 11.52 19.06
N GLY A 151 -11.86 10.24 18.77
CA GLY A 151 -12.69 9.12 19.22
C GLY A 151 -12.26 8.55 20.56
N LEU A 152 -10.94 8.41 20.79
CA LEU A 152 -10.41 7.77 22.00
C LEU A 152 -9.75 8.75 22.99
N GLY A 153 -9.57 10.03 22.61
CA GLY A 153 -9.02 11.06 23.49
C GLY A 153 -7.51 11.01 23.68
N PHE A 154 -6.76 10.27 22.86
CA PHE A 154 -5.30 10.31 22.90
C PHE A 154 -4.75 11.66 22.45
N ASP A 155 -3.60 12.05 22.98
CA ASP A 155 -2.87 13.20 22.44
C ASP A 155 -2.31 12.91 21.03
N GLY A 156 -1.79 13.96 20.38
CA GLY A 156 -1.29 13.84 19.01
C GLY A 156 -0.05 12.96 18.86
N ASP A 157 0.82 12.90 19.86
CA ASP A 157 2.05 12.11 19.78
C ASP A 157 1.77 10.63 20.04
N ALA A 158 0.94 10.31 21.03
CA ALA A 158 0.45 8.96 21.30
C ALA A 158 -0.32 8.41 20.09
N ALA A 159 -1.20 9.21 19.47
CA ALA A 159 -1.93 8.80 18.27
C ALA A 159 -1.01 8.48 17.09
N ARG A 160 0.04 9.29 16.86
CA ARG A 160 1.04 9.03 15.81
C ARG A 160 1.91 7.82 16.13
N LEU A 161 2.26 7.61 17.39
CA LEU A 161 3.02 6.45 17.83
C LEU A 161 2.20 5.15 17.63
N LEU A 162 0.90 5.17 17.95
CA LEU A 162 -0.01 4.07 17.65
C LEU A 162 -0.09 3.77 16.14
N LEU A 163 -0.11 4.80 15.27
CA LEU A 163 -0.01 4.62 13.83
C LEU A 163 1.36 4.06 13.40
N ALA A 164 2.44 4.45 14.08
CA ALA A 164 3.78 3.93 13.82
C ALA A 164 3.88 2.43 14.09
N GLY A 165 3.07 1.88 15.01
CA GLY A 165 2.91 0.43 15.18
C GLY A 165 2.48 -0.24 13.87
N PHE A 166 1.47 0.30 13.21
CA PHE A 166 0.97 -0.19 11.91
C PHE A 166 2.03 -0.11 10.81
N THR A 167 2.67 1.05 10.64
CA THR A 167 3.69 1.21 9.59
C THR A 167 4.94 0.37 9.87
N GLY A 168 5.30 0.20 11.16
CA GLY A 168 6.38 -0.68 11.60
C GLY A 168 6.11 -2.16 11.31
N GLY A 169 4.91 -2.65 11.64
CA GLY A 169 4.49 -4.01 11.30
C GLY A 169 4.50 -4.24 9.79
N MET A 170 4.01 -3.27 9.01
CA MET A 170 4.02 -3.31 7.55
C MET A 170 5.44 -3.39 6.98
N ALA A 171 6.35 -2.56 7.47
CA ALA A 171 7.75 -2.58 7.05
C ALA A 171 8.39 -3.96 7.33
N LEU A 172 8.21 -4.48 8.56
CA LEU A 172 8.73 -5.80 8.94
C LEU A 172 8.18 -6.91 8.03
N SER A 173 6.88 -6.88 7.74
CA SER A 173 6.22 -7.85 6.86
C SER A 173 6.80 -7.82 5.44
N ARG A 174 6.95 -6.64 4.85
CA ARG A 174 7.49 -6.47 3.48
C ARG A 174 8.93 -6.97 3.34
N LEU A 175 9.73 -6.84 4.40
CA LEU A 175 11.09 -7.36 4.42
C LEU A 175 11.15 -8.89 4.57
N THR A 176 10.20 -9.48 5.30
CA THR A 176 10.30 -10.88 5.75
C THR A 176 9.37 -11.85 5.03
N PHE A 177 8.29 -11.41 4.37
CA PHE A 177 7.30 -12.35 3.76
C PHE A 177 7.94 -13.30 2.73
N ALA A 178 8.91 -12.82 1.95
CA ALA A 178 9.58 -13.64 0.95
C ALA A 178 10.39 -14.79 1.56
N TYR A 179 10.90 -14.62 2.79
CA TYR A 179 11.52 -15.69 3.55
C TYR A 179 10.50 -16.78 3.91
N PHE A 180 9.29 -16.38 4.31
CA PHE A 180 8.21 -17.32 4.66
C PHE A 180 7.69 -18.16 3.48
N LEU A 181 7.89 -17.72 2.23
CA LEU A 181 7.56 -18.51 1.04
C LEU A 181 8.36 -19.82 0.92
N ARG A 182 9.41 -20.02 1.74
CA ARG A 182 10.12 -21.31 1.84
C ARG A 182 9.31 -22.40 2.53
N TRP A 183 8.37 -22.03 3.40
CA TRP A 183 7.51 -22.97 4.14
C TRP A 183 6.05 -22.93 3.70
N PHE A 184 5.60 -21.81 3.15
CA PHE A 184 4.22 -21.60 2.75
C PHE A 184 4.10 -21.43 1.24
N SER A 185 3.08 -22.05 0.64
CA SER A 185 2.62 -21.65 -0.69
C SER A 185 2.06 -20.22 -0.64
N VAL A 186 2.10 -19.51 -1.78
CA VAL A 186 1.60 -18.12 -1.91
C VAL A 186 0.19 -17.96 -1.34
N HIS A 187 -0.76 -18.81 -1.74
CA HIS A 187 -2.14 -18.74 -1.26
C HIS A 187 -2.27 -19.01 0.26
N ARG A 188 -1.48 -19.92 0.83
CA ARG A 188 -1.52 -20.19 2.28
C ARG A 188 -0.95 -19.02 3.07
N LEU A 189 0.16 -18.46 2.60
CA LEU A 189 0.77 -17.29 3.23
C LEU A 189 -0.19 -16.09 3.19
N MET A 190 -0.87 -15.86 2.06
CA MET A 190 -1.90 -14.83 1.94
C MET A 190 -3.03 -15.02 2.97
N VAL A 191 -3.52 -16.25 3.17
CA VAL A 191 -4.56 -16.53 4.18
C VAL A 191 -4.07 -16.28 5.61
N VAL A 192 -2.82 -16.65 5.93
CA VAL A 192 -2.23 -16.37 7.25
C VAL A 192 -2.15 -14.86 7.47
N LEU A 193 -1.55 -14.14 6.52
CA LEU A 193 -1.37 -12.69 6.59
C LEU A 193 -2.71 -11.94 6.69
N VAL A 194 -3.71 -12.32 5.90
CA VAL A 194 -5.02 -11.65 5.93
C VAL A 194 -5.81 -11.96 7.20
N THR A 195 -5.58 -13.13 7.81
CA THR A 195 -6.17 -13.47 9.11
C THR A 195 -5.54 -12.66 10.24
N MET A 196 -4.21 -12.50 10.23
CA MET A 196 -3.50 -11.60 11.14
C MET A 196 -3.99 -10.16 10.98
N LEU A 197 -4.13 -9.70 9.74
CA LEU A 197 -4.66 -8.38 9.40
C LEU A 197 -6.05 -8.17 10.02
N LEU A 198 -6.99 -9.10 9.80
CA LEU A 198 -8.35 -8.98 10.32
C LEU A 198 -8.37 -8.95 11.85
N ALA A 199 -7.62 -9.85 12.49
CA ALA A 199 -7.48 -9.85 13.95
C ALA A 199 -6.92 -8.51 14.45
N GLY A 200 -5.86 -8.00 13.81
CA GLY A 200 -5.26 -6.70 14.15
C GLY A 200 -6.23 -5.55 14.01
N ALA A 201 -7.01 -5.50 12.92
CA ALA A 201 -8.04 -4.47 12.69
C ALA A 201 -9.12 -4.47 13.78
N ILE A 202 -9.59 -5.65 14.19
CA ILE A 202 -10.58 -5.81 15.26
C ILE A 202 -9.99 -5.38 16.61
N ILE A 203 -8.78 -5.85 16.95
CA ILE A 203 -8.10 -5.48 18.19
C ILE A 203 -7.86 -3.96 18.25
N ALA A 204 -7.41 -3.34 17.16
CA ALA A 204 -7.18 -1.89 17.11
C ALA A 204 -8.47 -1.07 17.26
N LYS A 205 -9.61 -1.57 16.75
CA LYS A 205 -10.90 -0.88 16.85
C LYS A 205 -11.59 -1.07 18.21
N LEU A 206 -11.46 -2.26 18.80
CA LEU A 206 -12.11 -2.61 20.07
C LEU A 206 -11.23 -2.31 21.29
N GLY A 207 -9.92 -2.10 21.09
CA GLY A 207 -9.02 -1.69 22.14
C GLY A 207 -9.36 -0.29 22.66
N ASP A 208 -9.29 -0.13 23.97
CA ASP A 208 -9.57 1.10 24.73
C ASP A 208 -8.31 1.73 25.32
N THR A 209 -7.23 0.96 25.41
CA THR A 209 -5.96 1.35 26.02
C THR A 209 -4.84 1.28 24.99
N PHE A 210 -3.74 2.01 25.29
CA PHE A 210 -2.63 2.18 24.35
C PHE A 210 -2.04 0.85 23.86
N VAL A 211 -1.81 -0.11 24.76
CA VAL A 211 -1.09 -1.36 24.44
C VAL A 211 -1.90 -2.26 23.50
N PRO A 212 -3.18 -2.59 23.76
CA PRO A 212 -4.00 -3.34 22.81
C PRO A 212 -4.08 -2.69 21.44
N ILE A 213 -4.28 -1.36 21.38
CA ILE A 213 -4.38 -0.65 20.10
C ILE A 213 -3.04 -0.70 19.34
N MET A 214 -1.91 -0.52 20.03
CA MET A 214 -0.58 -0.63 19.45
C MET A 214 -0.35 -2.03 18.86
N LEU A 215 -0.65 -3.08 19.62
CA LEU A 215 -0.51 -4.47 19.15
C LEU A 215 -1.46 -4.78 18.00
N GLY A 216 -2.70 -4.29 18.06
CA GLY A 216 -3.68 -4.42 16.99
C GLY A 216 -3.20 -3.77 15.70
N ASN A 217 -2.72 -2.53 15.78
CA ASN A 217 -2.14 -1.82 14.64
C ASN A 217 -0.89 -2.52 14.10
N PHE A 218 0.03 -2.94 14.98
CA PHE A 218 1.21 -3.68 14.56
C PHE A 218 0.85 -4.97 13.83
N LEU A 219 -0.11 -5.74 14.36
CA LEU A 219 -0.58 -6.98 13.73
C LEU A 219 -1.32 -6.71 12.42
N LEU A 220 -2.14 -5.65 12.36
CA LEU A 220 -2.81 -5.17 11.15
C LEU A 220 -1.79 -4.86 10.06
N GLY A 221 -0.76 -4.07 10.39
CA GLY A 221 0.33 -3.74 9.49
C GLY A 221 1.15 -4.95 9.08
N LEU A 222 1.46 -5.84 10.03
CA LEU A 222 2.22 -7.07 9.79
C LEU A 222 1.48 -8.01 8.82
N GLY A 223 0.16 -8.14 8.96
CA GLY A 223 -0.65 -8.88 8.00
C GLY A 223 -0.71 -8.19 6.64
N LEU A 224 -0.89 -6.88 6.62
CA LEU A 224 -1.06 -6.11 5.38
C LEU A 224 0.22 -6.03 4.53
N GLY A 225 1.39 -5.83 5.12
CA GLY A 225 2.60 -5.47 4.38
C GLY A 225 2.98 -6.43 3.25
N GLY A 226 3.09 -7.74 3.54
CA GLY A 226 3.41 -8.76 2.55
C GLY A 226 2.27 -9.10 1.59
N LEU A 227 1.02 -8.73 1.90
CA LEU A 227 -0.13 -9.08 1.05
C LEU A 227 -0.10 -8.40 -0.32
N PHE A 228 0.30 -7.12 -0.39
CA PHE A 228 0.30 -6.41 -1.66
C PHE A 228 1.26 -7.00 -2.71
N PRO A 229 2.55 -7.23 -2.42
CA PRO A 229 3.45 -7.91 -3.34
C PRO A 229 2.94 -9.30 -3.75
N LEU A 230 2.32 -10.04 -2.82
CA LEU A 230 1.77 -11.37 -3.09
C LEU A 230 0.55 -11.32 -4.02
N ILE A 231 -0.42 -10.44 -3.77
CA ILE A 231 -1.61 -10.25 -4.63
C ILE A 231 -1.17 -9.82 -6.03
N LEU A 232 -0.29 -8.82 -6.11
CA LEU A 232 0.17 -8.27 -7.38
C LEU A 232 0.90 -9.33 -8.21
N SER A 233 1.85 -10.04 -7.59
CA SER A 233 2.59 -11.10 -8.25
C SER A 233 1.71 -12.30 -8.61
N ALA A 234 0.74 -12.68 -7.76
CA ALA A 234 -0.22 -13.72 -8.07
C ALA A 234 -1.10 -13.37 -9.28
N ALA A 235 -1.54 -12.11 -9.39
CA ALA A 235 -2.29 -11.63 -10.55
C ALA A 235 -1.46 -11.68 -11.84
N MET A 236 -0.19 -11.27 -11.76
CA MET A 236 0.73 -11.34 -12.92
C MET A 236 1.08 -12.76 -13.34
N ASN A 237 0.99 -13.74 -12.43
CA ASN A 237 1.27 -15.14 -12.74
C ASN A 237 0.10 -15.87 -13.42
N ILE A 238 -1.09 -15.26 -13.51
CA ILE A 238 -2.22 -15.80 -14.26
C ILE A 238 -1.89 -15.84 -15.77
N ASP A 239 -1.29 -14.77 -16.28
CA ASP A 239 -0.74 -14.69 -17.63
C ASP A 239 0.50 -13.78 -17.58
N SER A 240 1.68 -14.38 -17.62
CA SER A 240 2.95 -13.66 -17.48
C SER A 240 3.23 -12.70 -18.63
N GLU A 241 2.65 -12.92 -19.80
CA GLU A 241 2.82 -12.03 -20.97
C GLU A 241 1.94 -10.79 -20.85
N LYS A 242 0.77 -10.94 -20.23
CA LYS A 242 -0.09 -9.81 -19.85
C LYS A 242 0.19 -9.28 -18.45
N GLY A 243 1.30 -9.68 -17.82
CA GLY A 243 1.70 -9.25 -16.49
C GLY A 243 1.49 -7.76 -16.22
N PRO A 244 2.03 -6.85 -17.06
CA PRO A 244 1.86 -5.40 -16.88
C PRO A 244 0.38 -4.94 -16.86
N LEU A 245 -0.46 -5.52 -17.71
CA LEU A 245 -1.89 -5.20 -17.79
C LEU A 245 -2.64 -5.71 -16.56
N LEU A 246 -2.35 -6.93 -16.13
CA LEU A 246 -2.96 -7.53 -14.94
C LEU A 246 -2.55 -6.79 -13.66
N SER A 247 -1.27 -6.40 -13.54
CA SER A 247 -0.82 -5.53 -12.46
C SER A 247 -1.49 -4.16 -12.51
N GLY A 248 -1.67 -3.57 -13.69
CA GLY A 248 -2.32 -2.28 -13.86
C GLY A 248 -3.77 -2.29 -13.36
N ILE A 249 -4.55 -3.31 -13.72
CA ILE A 249 -5.94 -3.46 -13.25
C ILE A 249 -6.00 -3.73 -11.75
N THR A 250 -5.07 -4.54 -11.23
CA THR A 250 -4.96 -4.81 -9.80
C THR A 250 -4.70 -3.51 -9.03
N ILE A 251 -3.76 -2.68 -9.51
CA ILE A 251 -3.46 -1.35 -8.96
C ILE A 251 -4.66 -0.40 -9.07
N LEU A 252 -5.44 -0.44 -10.16
CA LEU A 252 -6.69 0.32 -10.26
C LEU A 252 -7.70 -0.11 -9.20
N GLY A 253 -7.83 -1.42 -8.95
CA GLY A 253 -8.62 -1.98 -7.85
C GLY A 253 -8.21 -1.38 -6.50
N ASN A 254 -6.91 -1.42 -6.19
CA ASN A 254 -6.34 -0.78 -5.01
C ASN A 254 -6.71 0.70 -4.91
N ALA A 255 -6.44 1.49 -5.97
CA ALA A 255 -6.73 2.92 -5.98
C ALA A 255 -8.23 3.23 -5.75
N MET A 256 -9.14 2.44 -6.32
CA MET A 256 -10.57 2.60 -6.05
C MET A 256 -10.90 2.34 -4.57
N GLY A 257 -10.29 1.32 -3.96
CA GLY A 257 -10.43 1.02 -2.54
C GLY A 257 -9.97 2.17 -1.65
N VAL A 258 -8.80 2.73 -1.97
CA VAL A 258 -8.24 3.92 -1.31
C VAL A 258 -9.24 5.07 -1.34
N GLN A 259 -9.75 5.41 -2.52
CA GLN A 259 -10.64 6.57 -2.69
C GLN A 259 -11.98 6.35 -2.00
N LEU A 260 -12.59 5.17 -2.16
CA LEU A 260 -13.89 4.89 -1.57
C LEU A 260 -13.84 4.88 -0.04
N VAL A 261 -12.86 4.23 0.59
CA VAL A 261 -12.77 4.25 2.05
C VAL A 261 -12.30 5.60 2.58
N SER A 262 -11.36 6.28 1.92
CA SER A 262 -10.89 7.58 2.41
C SER A 262 -11.99 8.63 2.37
N LEU A 263 -12.70 8.75 1.26
CA LEU A 263 -13.82 9.70 1.14
C LEU A 263 -15.04 9.22 1.93
N GLY A 264 -15.36 7.92 1.86
CA GLY A 264 -16.51 7.33 2.52
C GLY A 264 -16.43 7.43 4.04
N THR A 265 -15.26 7.18 4.63
CA THR A 265 -15.04 7.34 6.08
C THR A 265 -15.21 8.79 6.51
N GLY A 266 -14.68 9.75 5.72
CA GLY A 266 -14.85 11.17 6.00
C GLY A 266 -16.30 11.64 5.90
N ALA A 267 -17.01 11.22 4.83
CA ALA A 267 -18.43 11.53 4.67
C ALA A 267 -19.28 10.91 5.78
N TRP A 268 -18.98 9.68 6.19
CA TRP A 268 -19.66 9.00 7.29
C TRP A 268 -19.37 9.69 8.63
N ALA A 269 -18.13 10.11 8.89
CA ALA A 269 -17.76 10.87 10.08
C ALA A 269 -18.46 12.23 10.14
N GLY A 270 -18.85 12.81 8.98
CA GLY A 270 -19.60 14.06 8.93
C GLY A 270 -21.07 13.96 9.36
N ILE A 271 -21.68 12.77 9.26
CA ILE A 271 -23.07 12.52 9.70
C ILE A 271 -23.17 11.75 11.03
N ALA A 272 -22.07 11.15 11.47
CA ALA A 272 -21.95 10.43 12.73
C ALA A 272 -20.73 10.98 13.51
N SER A 273 -19.93 10.10 14.11
CA SER A 273 -18.62 10.43 14.68
C SER A 273 -17.53 9.65 13.97
N ILE A 274 -16.28 10.13 14.07
CA ILE A 274 -15.13 9.37 13.56
C ILE A 274 -14.96 8.03 14.27
N GLU A 275 -15.39 7.92 15.53
CA GLU A 275 -15.37 6.66 16.29
C GLU A 275 -16.24 5.57 15.63
N VAL A 276 -17.42 5.96 15.14
CA VAL A 276 -18.32 5.07 14.40
C VAL A 276 -17.81 4.85 12.98
N ALA A 277 -17.42 5.91 12.27
CA ALA A 277 -17.00 5.82 10.88
C ALA A 277 -15.74 4.96 10.68
N TYR A 278 -14.86 4.90 11.70
CA TYR A 278 -13.63 4.10 11.64
C TYR A 278 -13.89 2.58 11.54
N TRP A 279 -15.13 2.10 11.78
CA TRP A 279 -15.53 0.73 11.44
C TRP A 279 -15.38 0.37 9.95
N ALA A 280 -15.26 1.37 9.07
CA ALA A 280 -14.92 1.16 7.67
C ALA A 280 -13.66 0.32 7.47
N VAL A 281 -12.65 0.45 8.34
CA VAL A 281 -11.39 -0.33 8.25
C VAL A 281 -11.62 -1.82 8.55
N PRO A 282 -12.20 -2.23 9.71
CA PRO A 282 -12.59 -3.62 9.92
C PRO A 282 -13.53 -4.20 8.85
N MET A 283 -14.50 -3.41 8.34
CA MET A 283 -15.39 -3.86 7.27
C MET A 283 -14.62 -4.15 5.97
N ALA A 284 -13.69 -3.27 5.59
CA ALA A 284 -12.80 -3.51 4.46
C ALA A 284 -11.87 -4.71 4.69
N ALA A 285 -11.42 -4.94 5.93
CA ALA A 285 -10.63 -6.11 6.30
C ALA A 285 -11.42 -7.41 6.14
N VAL A 286 -12.71 -7.43 6.48
CA VAL A 286 -13.59 -8.59 6.24
C VAL A 286 -13.74 -8.87 4.74
N LEU A 287 -13.91 -7.83 3.91
CA LEU A 287 -13.97 -7.98 2.46
C LEU A 287 -12.67 -8.57 1.91
N LEU A 288 -11.53 -8.01 2.30
CA LEU A 288 -10.20 -8.47 1.91
C LEU A 288 -9.95 -9.93 2.33
N TRP A 289 -10.30 -10.27 3.58
CA TRP A 289 -10.20 -11.62 4.12
C TRP A 289 -11.04 -12.59 3.30
N SER A 290 -12.30 -12.24 3.05
CA SER A 290 -13.23 -13.10 2.30
C SER A 290 -12.71 -13.35 0.88
N ALA A 291 -12.34 -12.31 0.14
CA ALA A 291 -11.82 -12.44 -1.22
C ALA A 291 -10.56 -13.30 -1.28
N THR A 292 -9.63 -13.09 -0.35
CA THR A 292 -8.37 -13.85 -0.26
C THR A 292 -8.60 -15.31 0.12
N TRP A 293 -9.54 -15.57 1.04
CA TRP A 293 -9.89 -16.91 1.46
C TRP A 293 -10.56 -17.70 0.33
N PHE A 294 -11.52 -17.11 -0.38
CA PHE A 294 -12.15 -17.74 -1.55
C PHE A 294 -11.13 -17.98 -2.67
N TYR A 295 -10.22 -17.04 -2.91
CA TYR A 295 -9.11 -17.23 -3.85
C TYR A 295 -8.29 -18.47 -3.47
N SER A 296 -7.90 -18.62 -2.20
CA SER A 296 -7.15 -19.78 -1.73
C SER A 296 -7.92 -21.09 -1.87
N ARG A 297 -9.26 -21.09 -1.80
CA ARG A 297 -10.07 -22.30 -1.98
C ARG A 297 -10.10 -22.74 -3.43
N ILE A 298 -10.26 -21.81 -4.37
CA ILE A 298 -10.25 -22.10 -5.81
C ILE A 298 -8.89 -22.64 -6.24
N ILE A 299 -7.80 -22.01 -5.79
CA ILE A 299 -6.43 -22.46 -6.11
C ILE A 299 -6.11 -23.84 -5.53
N LYS A 300 -6.77 -24.26 -4.44
CA LYS A 300 -6.57 -25.60 -3.87
C LYS A 300 -7.33 -26.69 -4.65
N GLN A 301 -8.37 -26.31 -5.39
CA GLN A 301 -9.23 -27.25 -6.12
C GLN A 301 -8.79 -27.50 -7.56
N GLY A 302 -8.05 -26.57 -8.17
CA GLY A 302 -7.40 -26.74 -9.47
C GLY A 302 -6.00 -27.31 -9.33
#